data_AF-A0A0L0FEZ0-F1
#
_entry.id   AF-A0A0L0FEZ0-F1
#
_cell.length_a   1.000
_cell.length_b   1.000
_cell.length_c   1.000
_cell.angle_alpha   90.00
_cell.angle_beta   90.00
_cell.angle_gamma   90.00
#
_symmetry.space_group_name_H-M   'P 1'
#
loop_
_entity.id
_entity.type
_entity.pdbx_description
1 polymer ?
#
loop_
_entity_poly.entity_id
_entity_poly.type
_entity_poly.pdbx_seq_one_letter_code
_entity_poly.pdbx_strand_id
1 'polypeptide(L)'
;MKNIFAEAQAKNDVGASELVIDGRAKLCSNVTVDRIHENSVVLTDESELPAGLIVYATGYKSMNGLADKIKSPEVADRVGKV
;
A
#
# COMPACT_ATOMS: atom_id res chain seq x y z
N MET A 1 -47.89 11.40 2.39
CA MET A 1 -47.47 11.09 1.01
C MET A 1 -46.13 10.38 1.10
N LYS A 2 -46.06 9.10 0.72
CA LYS A 2 -44.79 8.36 0.63
C LYS A 2 -44.05 8.87 -0.60
N ASN A 3 -42.80 9.30 -0.45
CA ASN A 3 -41.97 9.67 -1.59
C ASN A 3 -41.32 8.40 -2.14
N ILE A 4 -41.62 8.11 -3.40
CA ILE A 4 -41.46 6.83 -4.09
C ILE A 4 -40.36 6.92 -5.16
N PHE A 5 -39.36 7.78 -4.94
CA PHE A 5 -38.16 7.84 -5.78
C PHE A 5 -37.13 6.92 -5.14
N ALA A 6 -37.13 5.64 -5.54
CA ALA A 6 -36.24 5.10 -6.57
C ALA A 6 -34.79 5.06 -6.04
N GLU A 7 -34.37 3.94 -5.46
CA GLU A 7 -33.65 2.91 -6.22
C GLU A 7 -32.63 3.49 -7.19
N ALA A 8 -31.50 3.93 -6.63
CA ALA A 8 -30.20 3.76 -7.25
C ALA A 8 -29.25 3.22 -6.19
N GLN A 9 -29.54 2.02 -5.69
CA GLN A 9 -28.53 1.25 -4.97
C GLN A 9 -27.55 0.77 -6.04
N ALA A 10 -26.60 1.65 -6.36
CA ALA A 10 -25.43 1.31 -7.13
C ALA A 10 -24.70 0.22 -6.34
N LYS A 11 -25.00 -1.02 -6.72
CA LYS A 11 -24.33 -2.24 -6.29
C LYS A 11 -22.90 -2.17 -6.82
N ASN A 12 -22.03 -1.46 -6.09
CA ASN A 12 -20.57 -1.55 -6.03
C ASN A 12 -19.97 -0.24 -5.45
N ASP A 13 -20.23 0.07 -4.18
CA ASP A 13 -19.18 0.70 -3.39
C ASP A 13 -18.39 -0.42 -2.72
N VAL A 14 -17.31 -0.85 -3.37
CA VAL A 14 -16.36 -1.86 -2.87
C VAL A 14 -15.08 -1.20 -2.34
N GLY A 15 -15.07 0.13 -2.25
CA GLY A 15 -13.90 0.90 -1.82
C GLY A 15 -13.80 1.02 -0.31
N ALA A 16 -12.67 1.57 0.16
CA ALA A 16 -12.47 1.93 1.57
C ALA A 16 -12.93 3.37 1.88
N SER A 17 -13.43 4.13 0.90
CA SER A 17 -13.76 5.55 1.04
C SER A 17 -14.82 5.79 2.12
N GLU A 18 -15.90 5.02 2.13
CA GLU A 18 -16.94 5.14 3.16
C GLU A 18 -16.38 4.84 4.56
N LEU A 19 -15.46 3.87 4.69
CA LEU A 19 -14.80 3.57 5.96
C LEU A 19 -13.93 4.73 6.46
N VAL A 20 -13.32 5.49 5.54
CA VAL A 20 -12.55 6.70 5.89
C VAL A 20 -13.50 7.82 6.31
N ILE A 21 -14.59 8.03 5.59
CA ILE A 21 -15.62 9.05 5.90
C ILE A 21 -16.25 8.78 7.27
N ASP A 22 -16.57 7.52 7.55
CA ASP A 22 -17.12 7.06 8.83
C ASP A 22 -16.11 7.08 9.98
N GLY A 23 -14.82 7.36 9.71
CA GLY A 23 -13.74 7.32 10.70
C GLY A 23 -13.36 5.93 11.19
N ARG A 24 -13.88 4.88 10.55
CA ARG A 24 -13.59 3.46 10.86
C ARG A 24 -12.22 3.04 10.36
N ALA A 25 -11.72 3.67 9.30
CA ALA A 25 -10.35 3.60 8.83
C ALA A 25 -9.71 4.99 8.95
N LYS A 26 -8.67 5.11 9.80
CA LYS A 26 -7.96 6.39 9.96
C LYS A 26 -7.00 6.60 8.79
N LEU A 27 -7.00 7.82 8.23
CA LEU A 27 -6.15 8.22 7.12
C LEU A 27 -5.10 9.24 7.58
N CYS A 28 -3.83 8.91 7.36
CA CYS A 28 -2.70 9.84 7.50
C CYS A 28 -2.22 10.24 6.11
N SER A 29 -2.63 11.42 5.64
CA SER A 29 -2.30 11.93 4.31
C SER A 29 -1.01 12.76 4.33
N ASN A 30 -0.32 12.86 3.17
CA ASN A 30 0.88 13.67 2.96
C ASN A 30 2.12 13.28 3.78
N VAL A 31 2.14 12.05 4.30
CA VAL A 31 3.25 11.48 5.07
C VAL A 31 3.59 10.11 4.53
N THR A 32 4.82 9.66 4.78
CA THR A 32 5.26 8.28 4.50
C THR A 32 5.94 7.70 5.73
N VAL A 33 6.23 6.40 5.69
CA VAL A 33 7.00 5.72 6.74
C VAL A 33 8.46 6.21 6.73
N ASP A 34 8.94 6.68 7.87
CA ASP A 34 10.36 6.98 8.13
C ASP A 34 11.08 5.76 8.74
N ARG A 35 10.51 5.19 9.81
CA ARG A 35 11.11 4.08 10.56
C ARG A 35 10.05 3.13 11.10
N ILE A 36 10.41 1.85 11.21
CA ILE A 36 9.60 0.84 11.89
C ILE A 36 10.30 0.44 13.19
N HIS A 37 9.56 0.46 14.30
CA HIS A 37 9.95 -0.13 15.57
C HIS A 37 9.22 -1.45 15.78
N GLU A 38 9.55 -2.16 16.85
CA GLU A 38 9.00 -3.49 17.13
C GLU A 38 7.46 -3.50 17.19
N ASN A 39 6.84 -2.44 17.72
CA ASN A 39 5.39 -2.36 17.95
C ASN A 39 4.76 -1.07 17.40
N SER A 40 5.46 -0.34 16.52
CA SER A 40 5.01 0.96 16.01
C SER A 40 5.68 1.36 14.70
N VAL A 41 5.11 2.36 14.03
CA VAL A 41 5.67 3.00 12.84
C VAL A 41 5.79 4.49 13.06
N VAL A 42 6.96 5.05 12.76
CA VAL A 42 7.25 6.48 12.77
C VAL A 42 7.07 7.02 11.35
N LEU A 43 6.30 8.09 11.23
CA LEU A 43 6.02 8.77 9.97
C LEU A 43 6.98 9.96 9.78
N THR A 44 7.06 10.46 8.56
CA THR A 44 7.96 11.58 8.20
C THR A 44 7.62 12.92 8.86
N ASP A 45 6.43 13.05 9.44
CA ASP A 45 6.04 14.20 10.27
C ASP A 45 6.36 14.00 11.76
N GLU A 46 7.20 13.00 12.08
CA GLU A 46 7.62 12.60 13.42
C GLU A 46 6.51 11.98 14.28
N SER A 47 5.30 11.81 13.75
CA SER A 47 4.23 11.10 14.46
C SER A 47 4.51 9.60 14.54
N GLU A 48 4.09 8.97 15.64
CA GLU A 48 4.28 7.54 15.88
C GLU A 48 2.93 6.83 16.08
N LEU A 49 2.71 5.75 15.33
CA LEU A 49 1.48 4.96 15.36
C LEU A 49 1.75 3.54 15.88
N PRO A 50 1.08 3.08 16.94
CA PRO A 50 1.15 1.69 17.38
C PRO A 50 0.64 0.74 16.29
N ALA A 51 1.38 -0.32 16.01
CA ALA A 51 1.04 -1.30 14.99
C ALA A 51 1.55 -2.70 15.35
N GLY A 52 0.66 -3.69 15.33
CA GLY A 52 1.02 -5.11 15.44
C GLY A 52 1.20 -5.81 14.09
N LEU A 53 0.82 -5.16 12.99
CA LEU A 53 0.98 -5.64 11.61
C LEU A 53 1.11 -4.46 10.66
N ILE A 54 2.02 -4.56 9.70
CA ILE A 54 2.24 -3.56 8.65
C ILE A 54 2.06 -4.24 7.29
N VAL A 55 1.23 -3.65 6.43
CA VAL A 55 0.98 -4.13 5.06
C VAL A 55 1.51 -3.11 4.07
N TYR A 56 2.57 -3.47 3.33
CA TYR A 56 3.07 -2.65 2.23
C TYR A 56 2.24 -2.85 0.95
N ALA A 57 1.17 -2.06 0.83
CA ALA A 57 0.33 -2.00 -0.36
C ALA A 57 0.86 -1.00 -1.41
N THR A 58 2.18 -0.90 -1.60
CA THR A 58 2.85 0.08 -2.48
C THR A 58 2.91 -0.34 -3.95
N GLY A 59 2.21 -1.42 -4.31
CA GLY A 59 2.21 -2.00 -5.65
C GLY A 59 3.42 -2.89 -5.93
N TYR A 60 3.46 -3.44 -7.15
CA TYR A 60 4.53 -4.32 -7.61
C TYR A 60 5.39 -3.65 -8.68
N LYS A 61 6.67 -4.01 -8.73
CA LYS A 61 7.58 -3.64 -9.83
C LYS A 61 7.90 -4.90 -10.66
N SER A 62 8.19 -4.72 -11.95
CA SER A 62 8.61 -5.84 -12.79
C SER A 62 9.96 -6.39 -12.31
N MET A 63 10.08 -7.72 -12.29
CA MET A 63 11.26 -8.42 -11.79
C MET A 63 12.51 -8.16 -12.66
N ASN A 64 12.32 -7.72 -13.90
CA ASN A 64 13.41 -7.40 -14.83
C ASN A 64 14.33 -6.30 -14.28
N GLY A 65 13.77 -5.26 -13.65
CA GLY A 65 14.56 -4.17 -13.07
C GLY A 65 15.36 -4.56 -11.83
N LEU A 66 14.97 -5.64 -11.13
CA LEU A 66 15.73 -6.20 -10.02
C LEU A 66 16.81 -7.16 -10.52
N ALA A 67 16.49 -7.99 -11.53
CA ALA A 67 17.44 -8.89 -12.16
C ALA A 67 18.63 -8.12 -12.76
N ASP A 68 18.40 -6.97 -13.42
CA ASP A 68 19.48 -6.18 -14.01
C ASP A 68 20.40 -5.52 -12.98
N LYS A 69 19.93 -5.31 -11.74
CA LYS A 69 20.76 -4.82 -10.62
C LYS A 69 21.55 -5.93 -9.92
N ILE A 70 21.09 -7.18 -10.01
CA ILE A 70 21.70 -8.36 -9.37
C ILE A 70 22.62 -9.12 -10.34
N LYS A 71 22.46 -8.92 -11.65
CA LYS A 71 23.43 -9.38 -12.66
C LYS A 71 24.73 -8.58 -12.51
N SER A 72 25.61 -9.04 -11.63
CA SER A 72 27.03 -8.72 -11.80
C SER A 72 27.47 -9.24 -13.18
N PRO A 73 28.16 -8.43 -14.00
CA PRO A 73 28.73 -8.88 -15.27
C PRO A 73 29.48 -10.22 -15.12
N GLU A 74 30.17 -10.39 -13.99
CA GLU A 74 30.95 -11.58 -13.66
C GLU A 74 30.10 -12.85 -13.50
N VAL A 75 28.87 -12.72 -12.97
CA VAL A 75 27.95 -13.86 -12.81
C VAL A 75 27.35 -14.25 -14.17
N ALA A 76 27.08 -13.26 -15.03
CA ALA A 76 26.54 -13.48 -16.37
C ALA A 76 27.54 -14.23 -17.27
N ASP A 77 28.84 -13.91 -17.18
CA ASP A 77 29.90 -14.59 -17.94
C ASP A 77 30.10 -16.05 -17.51
N ARG A 78 29.84 -16.37 -16.24
CA ARG A 78 29.98 -17.73 -15.69
C ARG A 78 28.88 -18.71 -16.11
N VAL A 79 27.64 -18.24 -16.31
CA VAL A 79 26.52 -19.13 -16.62
C VAL A 79 26.38 -19.46 -18.10
N GLY A 80 26.97 -18.65 -19.01
CA GLY A 80 26.94 -18.90 -20.46
C GLY A 80 25.52 -18.88 -21.05
N LYS A 81 25.40 -18.73 -22.37
CA LYS A 81 24.10 -18.90 -23.06
C LYS A 81 23.80 -20.39 -23.21
N VAL A 82 22.57 -20.80 -22.86
CA VAL A 82 21.96 -22.05 -23.36
C VAL A 82 21.15 -21.77 -24.62
#